data_AF-A0A0P1IK19-F1
#
_entry.id   AF-A0A0P1IK19-F1
#
_cell.length_a   1.000
_cell.length_b   1.000
_cell.length_c   1.000
_cell.angle_alpha   90.00
_cell.angle_beta   90.00
_cell.angle_gamma   90.00
#
_symmetry.space_group_name_H-M   'P 1'
#
loop_
_entity.id
_entity.type
_entity.pdbx_description
1 polymer ?
#
loop_
_entity_poly.entity_id
_entity_poly.type
_entity_poly.pdbx_seq_one_letter_code
_entity_poly.pdbx_strand_id
1 'polypeptide(L)'
;MLMVGAVGLGPLPDILAITFHATGMLAKFYAEAIDNVAIAPVAALESAGANRIQQLRWAIWPQMAPVIMRDIVFRFELNLRESLILGIVSAGGIGLYVQTYVRSFQYEKAATVTLAIIVVVSLSEALNTALQKRFN
;
A
#
# COMPACT_ATOMS: atom_id res chain seq x y z
N MET A 1 -4.48 -10.97 -16.46
CA MET A 1 -4.91 -11.36 -17.82
C MET A 1 -6.12 -10.56 -18.30
N LEU A 2 -7.22 -10.44 -17.53
CA LEU A 2 -8.40 -9.66 -17.94
C LEU A 2 -8.10 -8.20 -18.33
N MET A 3 -7.28 -7.48 -17.55
CA MET A 3 -6.90 -6.10 -17.87
C MET A 3 -5.93 -5.97 -19.04
N VAL A 4 -5.05 -6.95 -19.26
CA VAL A 4 -4.17 -6.98 -20.44
C VAL A 4 -4.99 -7.17 -21.72
N GLY A 5 -6.05 -7.98 -21.67
CA GLY A 5 -7.00 -8.13 -22.77
C GLY A 5 -7.87 -6.90 -23.03
N ALA A 6 -8.11 -6.06 -22.02
CA ALA A 6 -8.97 -4.87 -22.14
C ALA A 6 -8.21 -3.60 -22.57
N VAL A 7 -6.93 -3.44 -22.21
CA VAL A 7 -6.19 -2.17 -22.36
C VAL A 7 -4.91 -2.32 -23.21
N GLY A 8 -4.56 -3.54 -23.63
CA GLY A 8 -3.35 -3.85 -24.39
C GLY A 8 -2.11 -4.08 -23.52
N LEU A 9 -0.97 -4.42 -24.14
CA LEU A 9 0.31 -4.57 -23.43
C LEU A 9 0.87 -3.19 -23.05
N GLY A 10 1.29 -3.03 -21.79
CA GLY A 10 1.93 -1.81 -21.30
C GLY A 10 1.78 -1.63 -19.79
N PRO A 11 2.21 -0.48 -19.24
CA PRO A 11 2.12 -0.19 -17.81
C PRO A 11 0.70 0.13 -17.31
N LEU A 12 -0.23 0.49 -18.21
CA LEU A 12 -1.61 0.85 -17.86
C LEU A 12 -2.43 -0.30 -17.24
N PRO A 13 -2.44 -1.53 -17.79
CA PRO A 13 -3.08 -2.69 -17.17
C PRO A 13 -2.66 -2.92 -15.72
N ASP A 14 -1.37 -2.74 -15.41
CA ASP A 14 -0.83 -2.95 -14.07
C ASP A 14 -1.28 -1.85 -13.11
N ILE A 15 -1.25 -0.58 -13.55
CA ILE A 15 -1.76 0.54 -12.75
C ILE A 15 -3.25 0.32 -12.41
N LEU A 16 -4.06 -0.10 -13.38
CA LEU A 16 -5.48 -0.35 -13.17
C LEU A 16 -5.73 -1.56 -12.27
N ALA A 17 -4.99 -2.66 -12.46
CA ALA A 17 -5.09 -3.84 -11.61
C ALA A 17 -4.78 -3.50 -10.14
N ILE A 18 -3.67 -2.79 -9.90
CA ILE A 18 -3.27 -2.35 -8.56
C ILE A 18 -4.30 -1.37 -7.98
N THR A 19 -4.81 -0.43 -8.79
CA THR A 19 -5.76 0.58 -8.31
C THR A 19 -7.10 -0.04 -7.89
N PHE A 20 -7.67 -0.93 -8.70
CA PHE A 20 -8.92 -1.62 -8.36
C PHE A 20 -8.74 -2.51 -7.12
N HIS A 21 -7.64 -3.25 -7.06
CA HIS A 21 -7.34 -4.09 -5.91
C HIS A 21 -7.14 -3.25 -4.63
N ALA A 22 -6.39 -2.16 -4.73
CA ALA A 22 -6.13 -1.25 -3.62
C ALA A 22 -7.41 -0.55 -3.15
N THR A 23 -8.31 -0.18 -4.07
CA THR A 23 -9.56 0.49 -3.68
C THR A 23 -10.49 -0.45 -2.91
N GLY A 24 -10.69 -1.68 -3.41
CA GLY A 24 -11.55 -2.67 -2.75
C GLY A 24 -11.03 -3.06 -1.36
N MET A 25 -9.71 -3.23 -1.21
CA MET A 25 -9.12 -3.59 0.07
C MET A 25 -9.09 -2.40 1.06
N LEU A 26 -8.89 -1.16 0.58
CA LEU A 26 -9.01 0.05 1.43
C LEU A 26 -10.43 0.15 2.01
N ALA A 27 -11.45 -0.09 1.20
CA ALA A 27 -12.84 -0.04 1.64
C ALA A 27 -13.10 -1.03 2.79
N LYS A 28 -12.56 -2.25 2.68
CA LYS A 28 -12.64 -3.26 3.75
C LYS A 28 -11.92 -2.80 5.03
N PHE A 29 -10.68 -2.32 4.92
CA PHE A 29 -9.91 -1.86 6.08
C PHE A 29 -10.54 -0.65 6.77
N TYR A 30 -11.14 0.26 6.01
CA TYR A 30 -11.90 1.36 6.60
C TYR A 30 -13.15 0.86 7.33
N ALA A 31 -13.86 -0.14 6.80
CA ALA A 31 -14.98 -0.76 7.51
C ALA A 31 -14.52 -1.43 8.81
N GLU A 32 -13.45 -2.23 8.78
CA GLU A 32 -12.89 -2.88 9.97
C GLU A 32 -12.37 -1.85 10.99
N ALA A 33 -11.76 -0.76 10.55
CA ALA A 33 -11.30 0.31 11.42
C ALA A 33 -12.47 1.03 12.12
N ILE A 34 -13.61 1.21 11.43
CA ILE A 34 -14.83 1.79 12.02
C ILE A 34 -15.44 0.84 13.05
N ASP A 35 -15.52 -0.45 12.73
CA ASP A 35 -16.11 -1.47 13.61
C ASP A 35 -15.31 -1.68 14.90
N ASN A 36 -13.99 -1.42 14.86
CA ASN A 36 -13.10 -1.54 16.02
C ASN A 36 -13.07 -0.32 16.94
N VAL A 37 -13.84 0.75 16.65
CA VAL A 37 -13.85 1.96 17.47
C VAL A 37 -14.52 1.67 18.82
N ALA A 38 -13.81 1.97 19.91
CA ALA A 38 -14.39 1.84 21.25
C ALA A 38 -15.52 2.86 21.45
N ILE A 39 -16.66 2.38 21.92
CA ILE A 39 -17.85 3.20 22.17
C ILE A 39 -17.67 4.10 23.41
N ALA A 40 -16.85 3.68 24.38
CA ALA A 40 -16.66 4.41 25.64
C ALA A 40 -16.14 5.86 25.46
N PRO A 41 -15.10 6.14 24.65
CA PRO A 41 -14.68 7.51 24.32
C PRO A 41 -15.78 8.35 23.64
N VAL A 42 -16.60 7.72 22.80
CA VAL A 42 -17.70 8.39 22.09
C VAL A 42 -18.81 8.79 23.08
N ALA A 43 -19.21 7.85 23.95
CA ALA A 43 -20.23 8.08 24.98
C ALA A 43 -19.78 9.13 26.02
N ALA A 44 -18.48 9.17 26.36
CA ALA A 44 -17.94 10.20 27.25
C ALA A 44 -18.07 11.61 26.62
N LEU A 45 -17.72 11.75 25.34
CA LEU A 45 -17.88 13.02 24.61
C LEU A 45 -19.35 13.41 24.44
N GLU A 46 -20.23 12.44 24.20
CA GLU A 46 -21.68 12.67 24.13
C GLU A 46 -22.23 13.17 25.48
N SER A 47 -21.81 12.57 26.59
CA SER A 47 -22.21 13.02 27.94
C SER A 47 -21.70 14.43 28.30
N ALA A 48 -20.60 14.86 27.67
CA ALA A 48 -20.06 16.21 27.78
C ALA A 48 -20.76 17.23 26.86
N GLY A 49 -21.79 16.82 26.10
CA GLY A 49 -22.55 17.69 25.18
C GLY A 49 -21.89 17.90 23.82
N ALA A 50 -20.92 17.07 23.43
CA ALA A 50 -20.21 17.23 22.16
C ALA A 50 -21.09 16.87 20.96
N ASN A 51 -21.04 17.71 19.92
CA ASN A 51 -21.78 17.47 18.67
C ASN A 51 -21.12 16.34 17.84
N ARG A 52 -21.85 15.74 16.89
CA ARG A 52 -21.39 14.58 16.09
C ARG A 52 -20.05 14.81 15.38
N ILE A 53 -19.78 16.03 14.91
CA ILE A 53 -18.49 16.38 14.27
C ILE A 53 -17.34 16.34 15.28
N GLN A 54 -17.57 16.77 16.52
CA GLN A 54 -16.57 16.72 17.59
C GLN A 54 -16.31 15.27 18.01
N GLN A 55 -17.35 14.44 18.11
CA GLN A 55 -17.21 13.02 18.38
C GLN A 55 -16.39 12.33 17.27
N LEU A 56 -16.68 12.62 16.00
CA LEU A 56 -15.92 12.07 14.87
C LEU A 56 -14.45 12.47 14.92
N ARG A 57 -14.15 13.75 15.17
CA ARG A 57 -12.77 14.26 15.14
C ARG A 57 -11.94 13.87 16.36
N TRP A 58 -12.56 13.75 17.53
CA TRP A 58 -11.84 13.60 18.81
C TRP A 58 -11.97 12.24 19.46
N ALA A 59 -13.00 11.44 19.14
CA ALA A 59 -13.10 10.06 19.59
C ALA A 59 -12.75 9.08 18.47
N ILE A 60 -13.38 9.22 17.30
CA ILE A 60 -13.33 8.19 16.24
C ILE A 60 -12.03 8.29 15.43
N TRP A 61 -11.72 9.48 14.90
CA TRP A 61 -10.54 9.69 14.05
C TRP A 61 -9.21 9.34 14.71
N PRO A 62 -8.93 9.71 15.98
CA PRO A 62 -7.66 9.37 16.62
C PRO A 62 -7.48 7.86 16.84
N GLN A 63 -8.58 7.12 17.01
CA GLN A 63 -8.56 5.66 17.15
C GLN A 63 -8.28 4.96 15.80
N MET A 64 -8.88 5.46 14.71
CA MET A 64 -8.74 4.87 13.38
C MET A 64 -7.43 5.28 12.66
N ALA A 65 -6.98 6.52 12.83
CA ALA A 65 -5.83 7.08 12.13
C ALA A 65 -4.54 6.23 12.22
N PRO A 66 -4.10 5.73 13.39
CA PRO A 66 -2.88 4.91 13.47
C PRO A 66 -3.02 3.57 12.72
N VAL A 67 -4.19 2.94 12.79
CA VAL A 67 -4.49 1.68 12.08
C VAL A 67 -4.48 1.90 10.56
N ILE A 68 -5.18 2.94 10.10
CA ILE A 68 -5.23 3.32 8.69
C ILE A 68 -3.83 3.63 8.16
N MET A 69 -3.04 4.42 8.90
CA MET A 69 -1.68 4.78 8.48
C MET A 69 -0.81 3.53 8.36
N ARG A 70 -0.88 2.61 9.33
CA ARG A 70 -0.16 1.33 9.28
C ARG A 70 -0.52 0.53 8.04
N ASP A 71 -1.81 0.39 7.76
CA ASP A 71 -2.29 -0.43 6.65
C ASP A 71 -1.99 0.19 5.28
N ILE A 72 -1.99 1.53 5.16
CA ILE A 72 -1.55 2.23 3.95
C ILE A 72 -0.07 1.99 3.69
N VAL A 73 0.79 2.15 4.70
CA VAL A 73 2.25 1.98 4.55
C VAL A 73 2.57 0.52 4.20
N PHE A 74 1.95 -0.44 4.88
CA PHE A 74 2.13 -1.86 4.59
C PHE A 74 1.72 -2.20 3.15
N ARG A 75 0.63 -1.63 2.65
CA ARG A 75 0.19 -1.89 1.27
C ARG A 75 1.00 -1.16 0.23
N PHE A 76 1.53 0.02 0.52
CA PHE A 76 2.49 0.65 -0.35
C PHE A 76 3.72 -0.24 -0.57
N GLU A 77 4.24 -0.84 0.50
CA GLU A 77 5.34 -1.80 0.43
C GLU A 77 4.97 -3.05 -0.38
N LEU A 78 3.78 -3.61 -0.14
CA LEU A 78 3.28 -4.78 -0.88
C LEU A 78 3.16 -4.47 -2.37
N ASN A 79 2.56 -3.34 -2.73
CA ASN A 79 2.38 -2.91 -4.13
C ASN A 79 3.73 -2.69 -4.83
N LEU A 80 4.75 -2.18 -4.13
CA LEU A 80 6.12 -2.07 -4.66
C LEU A 80 6.71 -3.45 -5.00
N ARG A 81 6.51 -4.42 -4.11
CA ARG A 81 6.97 -5.81 -4.29
C ARG A 81 6.23 -6.50 -5.45
N GLU A 82 4.91 -6.32 -5.52
CA GLU A 82 4.06 -6.85 -6.59
C GLU A 82 4.40 -6.23 -7.95
N SER A 83 4.66 -4.92 -8.03
CA SER A 83 5.07 -4.25 -9.27
C SER A 83 6.38 -4.83 -9.84
N LEU A 84 7.27 -5.28 -8.96
CA LEU A 84 8.52 -5.91 -9.33
C LEU A 84 8.32 -7.30 -9.96
N ILE A 85 7.47 -8.12 -9.33
CA ILE A 85 7.14 -9.46 -9.82
C ILE A 85 6.34 -9.35 -11.11
N LEU A 86 5.31 -8.50 -11.11
CA LEU A 86 4.46 -8.29 -12.27
C LEU A 86 5.27 -7.77 -13.44
N GLY A 87 6.22 -6.86 -13.25
CA GLY A 87 6.98 -6.31 -14.38
C GLY A 87 7.88 -7.29 -15.12
N ILE A 88 8.23 -8.41 -14.51
CA ILE A 88 8.92 -9.51 -15.20
C ILE A 88 7.93 -10.29 -16.11
N VAL A 89 6.64 -10.33 -15.77
CA VAL A 89 5.61 -11.15 -16.44
C VAL A 89 4.72 -10.35 -17.40
N SER A 90 4.38 -9.10 -17.06
CA SER A 90 3.46 -8.21 -17.79
C SER A 90 4.16 -7.19 -18.69
N ALA A 91 5.49 -7.15 -18.68
CA ALA A 91 6.30 -6.15 -19.38
C ALA A 91 5.98 -4.69 -19.00
N GLY A 92 5.59 -4.43 -17.74
CA GLY A 92 5.32 -3.10 -17.19
C GLY A 92 5.91 -2.89 -15.79
N GLY A 93 6.37 -1.69 -15.43
CA GLY A 93 6.94 -1.41 -14.09
C GLY A 93 8.43 -1.73 -13.96
N ILE A 94 8.95 -1.80 -12.73
CA ILE A 94 10.41 -1.85 -12.48
C ILE A 94 11.03 -3.17 -13.00
N GLY A 95 10.30 -4.29 -12.91
CA GLY A 95 10.76 -5.59 -13.38
C GLY A 95 11.02 -5.68 -14.89
N LEU A 96 10.36 -4.81 -15.69
CA LEU A 96 10.59 -4.73 -17.13
C LEU A 96 12.05 -4.37 -17.43
N TYR A 97 12.59 -3.34 -16.77
CA TYR A 97 13.95 -2.86 -17.01
C TYR A 97 15.00 -3.94 -16.70
N VAL A 98 14.80 -4.69 -15.61
CA VAL A 98 15.66 -5.82 -15.26
C VAL A 98 15.62 -6.87 -16.37
N GLN A 99 14.42 -7.25 -16.83
CA GLN A 99 14.26 -8.23 -17.89
C GLN A 99 14.86 -7.75 -19.22
N THR A 100 14.71 -6.47 -19.56
CA THR A 100 15.31 -5.86 -20.77
C THR A 100 16.83 -5.95 -20.72
N TYR A 101 17.49 -5.57 -19.63
CA TYR A 101 18.95 -5.62 -19.54
C TYR A 101 19.49 -7.05 -19.57
N VAL A 102 18.78 -8.02 -18.96
CA VAL A 102 19.13 -9.44 -19.05
C VAL A 102 19.02 -9.94 -20.48
N ARG A 103 17.94 -9.61 -21.19
CA ARG A 103 17.73 -9.99 -22.60
C ARG A 103 18.74 -9.32 -23.55
N SER A 104 19.25 -8.13 -23.20
CA SER A 104 20.29 -7.44 -23.94
C SER A 104 21.72 -7.87 -23.59
N PHE A 105 21.90 -8.95 -22.81
CA PHE A 105 23.21 -9.43 -22.31
C PHE A 105 23.99 -8.37 -21.50
N GLN A 106 23.31 -7.35 -20.95
CA GLN A 106 23.91 -6.29 -20.14
C GLN A 106 23.84 -6.65 -18.65
N TYR A 107 24.53 -7.72 -18.26
CA TYR A 107 24.44 -8.28 -16.90
C TYR A 107 24.89 -7.30 -15.80
N GLU A 108 25.87 -6.42 -16.08
CA GLU A 108 26.30 -5.39 -15.11
C GLU A 108 25.16 -4.41 -14.78
N LYS A 109 24.42 -3.96 -15.80
CA LYS A 109 23.27 -3.05 -15.59
C LYS A 109 22.12 -3.77 -14.92
N ALA A 110 21.85 -5.02 -15.30
CA ALA A 110 20.84 -5.84 -14.63
C ALA A 110 21.15 -6.00 -13.13
N ALA A 111 22.40 -6.35 -12.78
CA ALA A 111 22.83 -6.49 -11.39
C ALA A 111 22.71 -5.19 -10.60
N THR A 112 23.08 -4.05 -11.20
CA THR A 112 22.98 -2.72 -10.56
C THR A 112 21.54 -2.36 -10.25
N VAL A 113 20.62 -2.56 -11.21
CA VAL A 113 19.18 -2.27 -11.01
C VAL A 113 18.57 -3.20 -9.97
N THR A 114 18.91 -4.50 -10.00
CA THR A 114 18.46 -5.46 -8.99
C THR A 114 18.95 -5.09 -7.59
N LEU A 115 20.21 -4.68 -7.44
CA LEU A 115 20.74 -4.22 -6.15
C LEU A 115 20.03 -2.97 -5.65
N ALA A 116 19.82 -1.97 -6.51
CA ALA A 116 19.10 -0.75 -6.16
C ALA A 116 17.69 -1.06 -5.64
N ILE A 117 17.00 -1.99 -6.29
CA ILE A 117 15.68 -2.47 -5.86
C ILE A 117 15.74 -3.12 -4.47
N ILE A 118 16.68 -4.03 -4.24
CA ILE A 118 16.83 -4.70 -2.95
C ILE A 118 17.02 -3.66 -1.83
N VAL A 119 17.82 -2.63 -2.08
CA VAL A 119 18.05 -1.55 -1.12
C VAL A 119 16.75 -0.78 -0.83
N VAL A 120 16.00 -0.39 -1.86
CA VAL A 120 14.73 0.34 -1.70
C VAL A 120 13.68 -0.48 -0.97
N VAL A 121 13.54 -1.77 -1.30
CA VAL A 121 12.60 -2.67 -0.63
C VAL A 121 13.01 -2.87 0.83
N SER A 122 14.30 -3.10 1.08
CA SER A 122 14.82 -3.29 2.45
C SER A 122 14.64 -2.03 3.32
N LEU A 123 14.88 -0.84 2.75
CA LEU A 123 14.62 0.44 3.43
C LEU A 123 13.13 0.62 3.73
N SER A 124 12.25 0.25 2.80
CA SER A 124 10.81 0.36 3.00
C SER A 124 10.32 -0.58 4.11
N GLU A 125 10.83 -1.81 4.15
CA GLU A 125 10.54 -2.80 5.21
C GLU A 125 11.06 -2.33 6.58
N ALA A 126 12.26 -1.73 6.62
CA ALA A 126 12.82 -1.14 7.83
C ALA A 126 11.98 0.04 8.34
N LEU A 127 11.52 0.92 7.45
CA LEU A 127 10.63 2.05 7.79
C LEU A 127 9.28 1.55 8.32
N ASN A 128 8.69 0.55 7.67
CA ASN A 128 7.42 -0.03 8.12
C ASN A 128 7.56 -0.67 9.50
N THR A 129 8.64 -1.43 9.72
CA THR A 129 8.95 -2.02 11.02
C THR A 129 9.17 -0.96 12.11
N ALA A 130 9.87 0.13 11.77
CA ALA A 130 10.09 1.24 12.70
C ALA A 130 8.78 1.96 13.06
N LEU A 131 7.88 2.14 12.09
CA LEU A 131 6.55 2.72 12.31
C LEU A 131 5.70 1.80 13.20
N GLN A 132 5.68 0.49 12.94
CA GLN A 132 4.94 -0.46 13.78
C GLN A 132 5.42 -0.46 15.24
N LYS A 133 6.74 -0.37 15.47
CA LYS A 133 7.29 -0.26 16.82
C LYS A 133 6.91 1.03 17.56
N ARG A 134 6.47 2.07 16.86
CA ARG A 134 6.06 3.36 17.44
C ARG A 134 4.56 3.44 17.74
N PHE A 135 3.75 2.62 17.07
CA PHE A 135 2.29 2.58 17.24
C PHE A 135 1.80 1.45 18.16
N ASN A 136 2.69 0.57 18.63
CA ASN A 136 2.48 -0.37 19.74
C ASN A 136 3.04 0.21 21.05
#